data_AF-A0A9X8MME7-F1
#
_entry.id   AF-A0A9X8MME7-F1
#
_cell.length_a   1.000
_cell.length_b   1.000
_cell.length_c   1.000
_cell.angle_alpha   90.00
_cell.angle_beta   90.00
_cell.angle_gamma   90.00
#
_symmetry.space_group_name_H-M   'P 1'
#
loop_
_entity.id
_entity.type
_entity.pdbx_description
1 polymer ?
#
loop_
_entity_poly.entity_id
_entity_poly.type
_entity_poly.pdbx_seq_one_letter_code
_entity_poly.pdbx_strand_id
1 'polypeptide(L)'
;MVHQGNRLAARAQESVPPTAETTVQFYDSMIELVGNTPLVRLNNVTQGIQATVLVKVEYFNPGGSVKDRIAVRMIEAAEESGELQPGGTIVEPTSGNTGVGLAIVAQQKGYKCIFVCPDKVSTDKINVLRAYGAEVVVCPTAVDPEHPDSYYNVSDRLVRETPGAWKPDQYSNPNNPRSHYETTGPELWEQTDGRISHFVAGVGTGGTISGTGRYLKDVSDGKVKVIGADPEGSVYSGGSGRPYLIEGVGEDFWPTAYDRTVADEIVAVSDKDAFQMTRRLAKEEGLLVGGSCGMAVVAGLRVAERLGPDDVMVILLPDSGRGYLSKIFNDEWMADYGFLEEGGTAARVGEVLQYKEGALPSLVHMHPEETVGEAIEVLREYGVSQMPIVKPGAGHPDVMAAEVVGSVVERELLDALFTQRASLSDPLEKHMCPPLPQVGSGEPVSDLMAVLENADAAIVLVEGKPKGVVSRQDLLAYLARGVAK
;
A
#
# COMPACT_ATOMS: atom_id res chain seq x y z
N MET A 1 -2.35 29.38 60.70
CA MET A 1 -3.73 29.21 60.20
C MET A 1 -3.82 30.04 58.93
N VAL A 2 -4.01 29.37 57.79
CA VAL A 2 -3.93 29.90 56.43
C VAL A 2 -5.25 30.58 56.04
N HIS A 3 -5.23 31.77 55.44
CA HIS A 3 -6.24 32.11 54.43
C HIS A 3 -5.75 33.17 53.43
N GLN A 4 -5.87 32.82 52.15
CA GLN A 4 -5.63 33.61 50.96
C GLN A 4 -6.74 34.65 50.76
N GLY A 5 -6.41 35.77 50.11
CA GLY A 5 -7.37 36.77 49.64
C GLY A 5 -6.82 37.49 48.40
N ASN A 6 -7.29 37.03 47.24
CA ASN A 6 -6.98 37.50 45.89
C ASN A 6 -7.44 38.97 45.69
N ARG A 7 -6.59 39.83 45.13
CA ARG A 7 -6.99 41.15 44.60
C ARG A 7 -6.65 41.23 43.11
N LEU A 8 -7.67 41.08 42.27
CA LEU A 8 -7.64 41.39 40.85
C LEU A 8 -7.76 42.92 40.66
N ALA A 9 -6.80 43.50 39.95
CA ALA A 9 -6.83 44.91 39.54
C ALA A 9 -7.58 45.05 38.21
N ALA A 10 -8.55 45.95 38.18
CA ALA A 10 -9.33 46.33 37.00
C ALA A 10 -8.45 47.08 35.99
N ARG A 11 -8.51 46.68 34.71
CA ARG A 11 -8.10 47.50 33.56
C ARG A 11 -9.31 47.76 32.67
N ALA A 12 -9.44 49.02 32.28
CA ALA A 12 -10.56 49.59 31.53
C ALA A 12 -10.69 48.96 30.13
N GLN A 13 -11.94 48.78 29.70
CA GLN A 13 -12.32 48.34 28.36
C GLN A 13 -12.06 49.46 27.35
N GLU A 14 -11.13 49.25 26.43
CA GLU A 14 -11.08 49.99 25.17
C GLU A 14 -12.16 49.46 24.22
N SER A 15 -12.89 50.38 23.60
CA SER A 15 -14.03 50.14 22.72
C SER A 15 -13.62 49.44 21.42
N VAL A 16 -14.15 48.25 21.18
CA VAL A 16 -14.05 47.50 19.91
C VAL A 16 -14.88 48.22 18.82
N PRO A 17 -14.33 48.46 17.61
CA PRO A 17 -15.09 49.05 16.49
C PRO A 17 -16.14 48.06 15.95
N PRO A 18 -17.19 48.53 15.26
CA PRO A 18 -18.37 47.72 14.92
C PRO A 18 -17.98 46.56 14.00
N THR A 19 -18.47 45.38 14.39
CA THR A 19 -18.26 44.09 13.72
C THR A 19 -18.69 44.14 12.26
N ALA A 20 -17.79 43.71 11.37
CA ALA A 20 -18.16 43.25 10.03
C ALA A 20 -19.29 42.22 10.17
N GLU A 21 -20.34 42.34 9.35
CA GLU A 21 -21.43 41.37 9.31
C GLU A 21 -20.83 39.98 9.09
N THR A 22 -20.87 39.13 10.13
CA THR A 22 -20.45 37.74 10.03
C THR A 22 -21.47 37.00 9.17
N THR A 23 -21.25 36.98 7.86
CA THR A 23 -21.95 36.03 6.97
C THR A 23 -21.70 34.62 7.48
N VAL A 24 -22.78 33.88 7.74
CA VAL A 24 -22.71 32.46 8.12
C VAL A 24 -22.02 31.71 6.99
N GLN A 25 -20.89 31.05 7.28
CA GLN A 25 -20.22 30.16 6.34
C GLN A 25 -20.85 28.76 6.44
N PHE A 26 -21.43 28.28 5.33
CA PHE A 26 -21.92 26.91 5.16
C PHE A 26 -21.61 26.45 3.73
N TYR A 27 -21.64 25.14 3.51
CA TYR A 27 -21.41 24.49 2.21
C TYR A 27 -22.69 23.78 1.77
N ASP A 28 -23.00 23.79 0.47
CA ASP A 28 -24.24 23.16 -0.03
C ASP A 28 -24.08 21.65 -0.19
N SER A 29 -22.84 21.16 -0.30
CA SER A 29 -22.55 19.74 -0.53
C SER A 29 -21.21 19.31 0.07
N MET A 30 -21.06 18.00 0.28
CA MET A 30 -19.79 17.43 0.73
C MET A 30 -18.68 17.63 -0.31
N ILE A 31 -19.01 17.66 -1.61
CA ILE A 31 -18.00 17.77 -2.67
C ILE A 31 -17.31 19.14 -2.70
N GLU A 32 -17.94 20.20 -2.18
CA GLU A 32 -17.32 21.53 -2.03
C GLU A 32 -16.22 21.56 -0.96
N LEU A 33 -16.19 20.56 -0.08
CA LEU A 33 -15.14 20.39 0.92
C LEU A 33 -13.94 19.60 0.39
N VAL A 34 -13.96 19.18 -0.88
CA VAL A 34 -12.79 18.56 -1.51
C VAL A 34 -11.73 19.63 -1.76
N GLY A 35 -10.51 19.36 -1.30
CA GLY A 35 -9.38 20.27 -1.35
C GLY A 35 -9.19 21.07 -0.07
N ASN A 36 -8.34 22.10 -0.14
CA ASN A 36 -8.00 22.96 0.99
C ASN A 36 -7.55 22.20 2.25
N THR A 37 -6.91 21.05 2.05
CA THR A 37 -6.46 20.16 3.12
C THR A 37 -5.33 20.81 3.93
N PRO A 38 -5.20 20.50 5.22
CA PRO A 38 -4.22 21.17 6.06
C PRO A 38 -2.78 20.74 5.75
N LEU A 39 -1.87 21.67 6.01
CA LEU A 39 -0.43 21.44 6.00
C LEU A 39 0.06 21.38 7.45
N VAL A 40 0.64 20.25 7.87
CA VAL A 40 1.00 19.98 9.26
C VAL A 40 2.51 19.75 9.36
N ARG A 41 3.17 20.31 10.37
CA ARG A 41 4.61 20.08 10.61
C ARG A 41 4.82 18.74 11.32
N LEU A 42 5.77 17.93 10.84
CA LEU A 42 6.28 16.78 11.57
C LEU A 42 7.34 17.22 12.58
N ASN A 43 7.41 16.58 13.75
CA ASN A 43 8.26 17.02 14.85
C ASN A 43 9.17 15.92 15.40
N ASN A 44 8.59 14.81 15.82
CA ASN A 44 9.28 13.71 16.49
C ASN A 44 9.98 12.78 15.49
N VAL A 45 9.30 12.41 14.40
CA VAL A 45 9.89 11.51 13.38
C VAL A 45 11.01 12.17 12.58
N THR A 46 11.16 13.50 12.70
CA THR A 46 12.14 14.33 12.00
C THR A 46 13.31 14.74 12.90
N GLN A 47 13.50 14.09 14.06
CA GLN A 47 14.62 14.40 14.95
C GLN A 47 15.96 14.25 14.21
N GLY A 48 16.77 15.32 14.22
CA GLY A 48 18.07 15.37 13.53
C GLY A 48 18.01 15.94 12.11
N ILE A 49 16.82 16.14 11.54
CA ILE A 49 16.62 16.84 10.26
C ILE A 49 16.61 18.35 10.50
N GLN A 50 17.38 19.10 9.70
CA GLN A 50 17.47 20.56 9.82
C GLN A 50 16.36 21.27 9.07
N ALA A 51 15.96 20.74 7.92
CA ALA A 51 14.90 21.30 7.08
C ALA A 51 13.54 21.29 7.79
N THR A 52 12.68 22.23 7.42
CA THR A 52 11.27 22.17 7.83
C THR A 52 10.55 21.11 7.01
N VAL A 53 10.08 20.04 7.66
CA VAL A 53 9.31 18.98 7.01
C VAL A 53 7.83 19.13 7.35
N LEU A 54 7.03 19.34 6.32
CA LEU A 54 5.59 19.48 6.39
C LEU A 54 4.91 18.31 5.67
N VAL A 55 3.71 17.97 6.09
CA VAL A 55 2.87 16.96 5.48
C VAL A 55 1.54 17.55 5.04
N LYS A 56 1.17 17.30 3.78
CA LYS A 56 -0.13 17.67 3.20
C LYS A 56 -1.11 16.54 3.45
N VAL A 57 -2.09 16.79 4.31
CA VAL A 57 -2.90 15.73 4.91
C VAL A 57 -4.20 15.51 4.11
N GLU A 58 -4.10 14.74 3.03
CA GLU A 58 -5.20 14.59 2.07
C GLU A 58 -6.37 13.75 2.57
N TYR A 59 -6.24 13.07 3.71
CA TYR A 59 -7.38 12.35 4.29
C TYR A 59 -8.45 13.26 4.92
N PHE A 60 -8.23 14.57 4.96
CA PHE A 60 -9.26 15.54 5.34
C PHE A 60 -10.27 15.80 4.22
N ASN A 61 -10.03 15.32 3.00
CA ASN A 61 -11.09 15.28 1.99
C ASN A 61 -12.28 14.41 2.48
N PRO A 62 -13.52 14.71 2.07
CA PRO A 62 -14.75 14.01 2.50
C PRO A 62 -14.74 12.48 2.43
N GLY A 63 -14.19 11.92 1.36
CA GLY A 63 -14.01 10.50 1.11
C GLY A 63 -12.78 9.91 1.79
N GLY A 64 -11.98 10.74 2.46
CA GLY A 64 -10.85 10.33 3.27
C GLY A 64 -9.56 10.13 2.49
N SER A 65 -9.46 10.66 1.26
CA SER A 65 -8.25 10.51 0.44
C SER A 65 -8.03 11.61 -0.60
N VAL A 66 -6.82 11.66 -1.13
CA VAL A 66 -6.42 12.50 -2.28
C VAL A 66 -7.23 12.23 -3.56
N LYS A 67 -7.86 11.05 -3.69
CA LYS A 67 -8.55 10.64 -4.92
C LYS A 67 -9.91 11.33 -5.11
N ASP A 68 -10.42 11.99 -4.09
CA ASP A 68 -11.62 12.81 -4.18
C ASP A 68 -11.44 13.95 -5.20
N ARG A 69 -10.23 14.53 -5.26
CA ARG A 69 -9.87 15.60 -6.21
C ARG A 69 -10.00 15.15 -7.66
N ILE A 70 -9.47 13.96 -7.97
CA ILE A 70 -9.52 13.44 -9.34
C ILE A 70 -10.95 13.03 -9.70
N ALA A 71 -11.73 12.54 -8.74
CA ALA A 71 -13.12 12.14 -8.96
C ALA A 71 -13.98 13.34 -9.36
N VAL A 72 -13.89 14.46 -8.62
CA VAL A 72 -14.57 15.72 -8.96
C VAL A 72 -14.16 16.16 -10.37
N ARG A 73 -12.85 16.31 -10.61
CA ARG A 73 -12.35 16.86 -11.87
C ARG A 73 -12.69 16.00 -13.10
N MET A 74 -12.57 14.67 -12.99
CA MET A 74 -12.87 13.77 -14.11
C MET A 74 -14.36 13.76 -14.45
N ILE A 75 -15.25 13.80 -13.44
CA ILE A 75 -16.69 13.85 -13.65
C ILE A 75 -17.10 15.19 -14.26
N GLU A 76 -16.59 16.31 -13.75
CA GLU A 76 -16.87 17.64 -14.32
C GLU A 76 -16.39 17.74 -15.77
N ALA A 77 -15.20 17.19 -16.09
CA ALA A 77 -14.73 17.14 -17.47
C ALA A 77 -15.65 16.34 -18.39
N ALA A 78 -16.16 15.20 -17.91
CA ALA A 78 -17.05 14.33 -18.66
C ALA A 78 -18.46 14.93 -18.84
N GLU A 79 -18.93 15.71 -17.85
CA GLU A 79 -20.13 16.53 -17.96
C GLU A 79 -19.96 17.61 -19.04
N GLU A 80 -18.85 18.34 -19.00
CA GLU A 80 -18.52 19.42 -19.95
C GLU A 80 -18.36 18.90 -21.40
N SER A 81 -17.71 17.74 -21.57
CA SER A 81 -17.50 17.12 -22.89
C SER A 81 -18.77 16.44 -23.42
N GLY A 82 -19.73 16.14 -22.55
CA GLY A 82 -20.92 15.35 -22.86
C GLY A 82 -20.68 13.84 -22.90
N GLU A 83 -19.52 13.35 -22.46
CA GLU A 83 -19.26 11.90 -22.31
C GLU A 83 -20.10 11.28 -21.19
N LEU A 84 -20.40 12.05 -20.14
CA LEU A 84 -21.29 11.64 -19.05
C LEU A 84 -22.57 12.48 -19.06
N GLN A 85 -23.66 11.87 -19.52
CA GLN A 85 -24.98 12.51 -19.59
C GLN A 85 -25.72 12.42 -18.25
N PRO A 86 -26.63 13.36 -17.92
CA PRO A 86 -27.42 13.32 -16.69
C PRO A 86 -28.10 11.97 -16.45
N GLY A 87 -27.94 11.42 -15.24
CA GLY A 87 -28.46 10.08 -14.88
C GLY A 87 -27.67 8.90 -15.46
N GLY A 88 -26.51 9.15 -16.09
CA GLY A 88 -25.59 8.15 -16.61
C GLY A 88 -24.95 7.27 -15.52
N THR A 89 -24.11 6.34 -15.95
CA THR A 89 -23.48 5.34 -15.07
C THR A 89 -21.95 5.45 -15.13
N ILE A 90 -21.30 5.51 -13.99
CA ILE A 90 -19.85 5.46 -13.88
C ILE A 90 -19.45 4.01 -13.65
N VAL A 91 -18.55 3.48 -14.49
CA VAL A 91 -18.05 2.12 -14.38
C VAL A 91 -16.54 2.15 -14.28
N GLU A 92 -15.95 1.69 -13.18
CA GLU A 92 -14.50 1.75 -12.95
C GLU A 92 -13.98 0.46 -12.28
N PRO A 93 -12.84 -0.10 -12.71
CA PRO A 93 -12.19 -1.22 -12.02
C PRO A 93 -11.46 -0.70 -10.78
N THR A 94 -12.16 -0.60 -9.65
CA THR A 94 -11.59 -0.09 -8.40
C THR A 94 -12.34 -0.58 -7.16
N SER A 95 -11.60 -0.77 -6.08
CA SER A 95 -12.15 -0.92 -4.72
C SER A 95 -11.54 0.06 -3.73
N GLY A 96 -10.67 0.94 -4.23
CA GLY A 96 -9.84 1.81 -3.41
C GLY A 96 -10.40 3.21 -3.28
N ASN A 97 -9.49 4.13 -2.96
CA ASN A 97 -9.75 5.53 -2.74
C ASN A 97 -10.48 6.22 -3.93
N THR A 98 -10.14 5.88 -5.17
CA THR A 98 -10.80 6.42 -6.37
C THR A 98 -12.27 6.02 -6.45
N GLY A 99 -12.61 4.77 -6.12
CA GLY A 99 -14.00 4.30 -6.08
C GLY A 99 -14.83 5.09 -5.06
N VAL A 100 -14.27 5.35 -3.88
CA VAL A 100 -14.94 6.14 -2.83
C VAL A 100 -15.20 7.57 -3.30
N GLY A 101 -14.19 8.24 -3.86
CA GLY A 101 -14.34 9.58 -4.42
C GLY A 101 -15.40 9.65 -5.51
N LEU A 102 -15.37 8.72 -6.47
CA LEU A 102 -16.37 8.64 -7.54
C LEU A 102 -17.78 8.39 -7.00
N ALA A 103 -17.93 7.51 -6.00
CA ALA A 103 -19.22 7.21 -5.39
C ALA A 103 -19.86 8.43 -4.72
N ILE A 104 -19.07 9.22 -3.98
CA ILE A 104 -19.55 10.44 -3.30
C ILE A 104 -20.02 11.47 -4.33
N VAL A 105 -19.21 11.72 -5.36
CA VAL A 105 -19.55 12.69 -6.41
C VAL A 105 -20.76 12.23 -7.21
N ALA A 106 -20.83 10.94 -7.55
CA ALA A 106 -21.97 10.35 -8.25
C ALA A 106 -23.27 10.48 -7.46
N GLN A 107 -23.25 10.17 -6.17
CA GLN A 107 -24.42 10.26 -5.31
C GLN A 107 -24.97 11.69 -5.22
N GLN A 108 -24.08 12.71 -5.19
CA GLN A 108 -24.48 14.12 -5.17
C GLN A 108 -25.01 14.62 -6.52
N LYS A 109 -24.43 14.16 -7.64
CA LYS A 109 -24.79 14.60 -9.00
C LYS A 109 -25.86 13.73 -9.68
N GLY A 110 -26.34 12.68 -9.01
CA GLY A 110 -27.41 11.81 -9.51
C GLY A 110 -26.96 10.76 -10.52
N TYR A 111 -25.70 10.32 -10.46
CA TYR A 111 -25.15 9.23 -11.27
C TYR A 111 -25.24 7.89 -10.54
N LYS A 112 -25.24 6.81 -11.32
CA LYS A 112 -25.09 5.44 -10.81
C LYS A 112 -23.61 5.06 -10.84
N CYS A 113 -23.19 4.17 -9.94
CA CYS A 113 -21.83 3.62 -9.94
C CYS A 113 -21.89 2.10 -10.00
N ILE A 114 -21.06 1.51 -10.87
CA ILE A 114 -20.77 0.08 -10.91
C ILE A 114 -19.25 -0.07 -10.79
N PHE A 115 -18.78 -0.60 -9.66
CA PHE A 115 -17.36 -0.84 -9.43
C PHE A 115 -17.04 -2.32 -9.56
N VAL A 116 -15.92 -2.62 -10.22
CA VAL A 116 -15.45 -3.98 -10.41
C VAL A 116 -14.18 -4.18 -9.62
N CYS A 117 -14.13 -5.21 -8.77
CA CYS A 117 -12.96 -5.47 -7.93
C CYS A 117 -12.66 -6.96 -7.78
N PRO A 118 -11.40 -7.35 -7.54
CA PRO A 118 -11.07 -8.74 -7.27
C PRO A 118 -11.54 -9.20 -5.88
N ASP A 119 -11.78 -10.50 -5.71
CA ASP A 119 -12.24 -11.15 -4.47
C ASP A 119 -11.26 -11.08 -3.29
N LYS A 120 -10.00 -10.69 -3.51
CA LYS A 120 -9.01 -10.42 -2.45
C LYS A 120 -9.23 -9.09 -1.71
N VAL A 121 -10.12 -8.23 -2.21
CA VAL A 121 -10.43 -6.94 -1.59
C VAL A 121 -11.17 -7.16 -0.29
N SER A 122 -10.81 -6.41 0.76
CA SER A 122 -11.48 -6.54 2.06
C SER A 122 -12.97 -6.19 1.98
N THR A 123 -13.78 -6.96 2.71
CA THR A 123 -15.23 -6.76 2.79
C THR A 123 -15.60 -5.34 3.22
N ASP A 124 -14.80 -4.72 4.10
CA ASP A 124 -15.04 -3.35 4.55
C ASP A 124 -14.95 -2.32 3.41
N LYS A 125 -14.01 -2.49 2.47
CA LYS A 125 -13.91 -1.59 1.30
C LYS A 125 -15.13 -1.74 0.39
N ILE A 126 -15.58 -2.97 0.17
CA ILE A 126 -16.81 -3.25 -0.59
C ILE A 126 -18.04 -2.62 0.11
N ASN A 127 -18.13 -2.75 1.43
CA ASN A 127 -19.23 -2.22 2.22
C ASN A 127 -19.28 -0.69 2.18
N VAL A 128 -18.12 0.00 2.20
CA VAL A 128 -18.07 1.46 2.07
C VAL A 128 -18.64 1.90 0.72
N LEU A 129 -18.26 1.26 -0.39
CA LEU A 129 -18.78 1.60 -1.71
C LEU A 129 -20.30 1.37 -1.81
N ARG A 130 -20.78 0.24 -1.28
CA ARG A 130 -22.22 -0.07 -1.21
C ARG A 130 -22.99 0.93 -0.34
N ALA A 131 -22.39 1.41 0.74
CA ALA A 131 -23.01 2.42 1.60
C ALA A 131 -23.21 3.76 0.88
N TYR A 132 -22.34 4.10 -0.08
CA TYR A 132 -22.51 5.24 -0.98
C TYR A 132 -23.45 4.95 -2.17
N GLY A 133 -24.08 3.77 -2.22
CA GLY A 133 -25.05 3.41 -3.24
C GLY A 133 -24.45 2.82 -4.52
N ALA A 134 -23.16 2.46 -4.52
CA ALA A 134 -22.55 1.79 -5.66
C ALA A 134 -22.90 0.30 -5.74
N GLU A 135 -23.13 -0.19 -6.95
CA GLU A 135 -23.11 -1.61 -7.23
C GLU A 135 -21.65 -2.09 -7.27
N VAL A 136 -21.36 -3.24 -6.66
CA VAL A 136 -20.00 -3.79 -6.62
C VAL A 136 -20.00 -5.22 -7.17
N VAL A 137 -19.32 -5.40 -8.29
CA VAL A 137 -19.11 -6.67 -8.98
C VAL A 137 -17.77 -7.25 -8.54
N VAL A 138 -17.80 -8.44 -7.94
CA VAL A 138 -16.60 -9.12 -7.46
C VAL A 138 -16.15 -10.17 -8.48
N CYS A 139 -14.89 -10.10 -8.89
CA CYS A 139 -14.27 -10.99 -9.88
C CYS A 139 -13.21 -11.89 -9.23
N PRO A 140 -12.95 -13.10 -9.78
CA PRO A 140 -11.89 -13.97 -9.27
C PRO A 140 -10.51 -13.30 -9.37
N THR A 141 -9.68 -13.41 -8.32
CA THR A 141 -8.27 -12.96 -8.39
C THR A 141 -7.40 -13.91 -9.23
N ALA A 142 -7.70 -15.20 -9.23
CA ALA A 142 -6.83 -16.26 -9.78
C ALA A 142 -7.02 -16.48 -11.30
N VAL A 143 -7.13 -15.39 -12.08
CA VAL A 143 -7.21 -15.45 -13.54
C VAL A 143 -6.27 -14.42 -14.15
N ASP A 144 -5.72 -14.72 -15.33
CA ASP A 144 -4.83 -13.80 -16.04
C ASP A 144 -5.54 -12.50 -16.45
N PRO A 145 -4.83 -11.36 -16.59
CA PRO A 145 -5.43 -10.10 -17.00
C PRO A 145 -6.24 -10.17 -18.30
N GLU A 146 -5.82 -11.01 -19.25
CA GLU A 146 -6.49 -11.26 -20.54
C GLU A 146 -7.71 -12.18 -20.42
N HIS A 147 -7.91 -12.85 -19.28
CA HIS A 147 -9.05 -13.73 -19.07
C HIS A 147 -10.37 -12.92 -19.07
N PRO A 148 -11.47 -13.43 -19.67
CA PRO A 148 -12.74 -12.71 -19.75
C PRO A 148 -13.36 -12.35 -18.39
N ASP A 149 -13.03 -13.13 -17.35
CA ASP A 149 -13.48 -12.88 -15.97
C ASP A 149 -12.51 -12.03 -15.15
N SER A 150 -11.42 -11.54 -15.75
CA SER A 150 -10.56 -10.55 -15.09
C SER A 150 -11.37 -9.28 -14.84
N TYR A 151 -11.12 -8.62 -13.71
CA TYR A 151 -11.87 -7.42 -13.33
C TYR A 151 -11.71 -6.27 -14.36
N TYR A 152 -10.60 -6.25 -15.11
CA TYR A 152 -10.39 -5.34 -16.24
C TYR A 152 -11.38 -5.61 -17.38
N ASN A 153 -11.42 -6.86 -17.86
CA ASN A 153 -12.30 -7.25 -18.96
C ASN A 153 -13.78 -7.17 -18.57
N VAL A 154 -14.11 -7.50 -17.31
CA VAL A 154 -15.46 -7.35 -16.78
C VAL A 154 -15.85 -5.87 -16.72
N SER A 155 -14.96 -4.98 -16.28
CA SER A 155 -15.21 -3.53 -16.31
C SER A 155 -15.46 -3.03 -17.74
N ASP A 156 -14.61 -3.40 -18.71
CA ASP A 156 -14.77 -2.99 -20.10
C ASP A 156 -16.04 -3.56 -20.74
N ARG A 157 -16.41 -4.79 -20.39
CA ARG A 157 -17.68 -5.40 -20.80
C ARG A 157 -18.87 -4.62 -20.23
N LEU A 158 -18.86 -4.31 -18.93
CA LEU A 158 -19.93 -3.56 -18.29
C LEU A 158 -20.09 -2.16 -18.88
N VAL A 159 -19.00 -1.48 -19.23
CA VAL A 159 -19.05 -0.18 -19.94
C VAL A 159 -19.78 -0.33 -21.29
N ARG A 160 -19.47 -1.36 -22.08
CA ARG A 160 -20.12 -1.60 -23.38
C ARG A 160 -21.60 -1.99 -23.27
N GLU A 161 -21.94 -2.75 -22.23
CA GLU A 161 -23.28 -3.33 -22.06
C GLU A 161 -24.24 -2.41 -21.30
N THR A 162 -23.73 -1.42 -20.55
CA THR A 162 -24.52 -0.50 -19.74
C THR A 162 -24.83 0.79 -20.52
N PRO A 163 -26.11 1.08 -20.85
CA PRO A 163 -26.47 2.31 -21.54
C PRO A 163 -26.07 3.56 -20.75
N GLY A 164 -25.41 4.51 -21.43
CA GLY A 164 -24.95 5.75 -20.80
C GLY A 164 -23.81 5.54 -19.80
N ALA A 165 -23.09 4.42 -19.90
CA ALA A 165 -21.90 4.19 -19.09
C ALA A 165 -20.70 4.99 -19.58
N TRP A 166 -19.92 5.47 -18.63
CA TRP A 166 -18.66 6.16 -18.84
C TRP A 166 -17.61 5.57 -17.90
N LYS A 167 -16.41 5.36 -18.43
CA LYS A 167 -15.26 4.85 -17.70
C LYS A 167 -14.29 6.01 -17.44
N PRO A 168 -14.06 6.41 -16.18
CA PRO A 168 -13.08 7.44 -15.84
C PRO A 168 -11.67 7.12 -16.33
N ASP A 169 -11.23 5.87 -16.23
CA ASP A 169 -9.89 5.40 -16.63
C ASP A 169 -8.74 6.23 -16.01
N GLN A 170 -8.63 6.21 -14.68
CA GLN A 170 -7.69 7.08 -13.94
C GLN A 170 -6.22 6.94 -14.36
N TYR A 171 -5.84 5.84 -15.02
CA TYR A 171 -4.47 5.58 -15.47
C TYR A 171 -4.10 6.37 -16.73
N SER A 172 -5.09 6.74 -17.53
CA SER A 172 -4.89 7.46 -18.80
C SER A 172 -5.62 8.80 -18.89
N ASN A 173 -6.56 9.07 -17.99
CA ASN A 173 -7.34 10.29 -18.03
C ASN A 173 -6.47 11.53 -17.71
N PRO A 174 -6.33 12.50 -18.63
CA PRO A 174 -5.51 13.70 -18.40
C PRO A 174 -6.07 14.58 -17.28
N ASN A 175 -7.34 14.40 -16.90
CA ASN A 175 -7.96 15.13 -15.80
C ASN A 175 -7.46 14.68 -14.42
N ASN A 176 -6.86 13.49 -14.31
CA ASN A 176 -6.17 13.05 -13.09
C ASN A 176 -4.99 14.00 -12.75
N PRO A 177 -3.92 14.11 -13.55
CA PRO A 177 -2.85 15.07 -13.26
C PRO A 177 -3.32 16.51 -13.30
N ARG A 178 -4.25 16.87 -14.20
CA ARG A 178 -4.77 18.24 -14.28
C ARG A 178 -5.44 18.70 -12.97
N SER A 179 -6.17 17.82 -12.28
CA SER A 179 -6.79 18.16 -10.98
C SER A 179 -5.76 18.66 -9.96
N HIS A 180 -4.58 18.05 -9.93
CA HIS A 180 -3.51 18.38 -9.01
C HIS A 180 -2.70 19.61 -9.45
N TYR A 181 -2.58 19.84 -10.77
CA TYR A 181 -2.02 21.07 -11.31
C TYR A 181 -2.89 22.29 -10.98
N GLU A 182 -4.22 22.13 -11.07
CA GLU A 182 -5.19 23.21 -10.88
C GLU A 182 -5.53 23.45 -9.39
N THR A 183 -5.27 22.49 -8.49
CA THR A 183 -5.65 22.60 -7.07
C THR A 183 -4.49 22.32 -6.11
N THR A 184 -4.00 21.08 -6.04
CA THR A 184 -2.99 20.67 -5.04
C THR A 184 -1.70 21.49 -5.14
N GLY A 185 -1.17 21.72 -6.33
CA GLY A 185 0.02 22.57 -6.56
C GLY A 185 -0.17 24.00 -6.04
N PRO A 186 -1.20 24.74 -6.48
CA PRO A 186 -1.54 26.07 -5.98
C PRO A 186 -1.69 26.11 -4.46
N GLU A 187 -2.42 25.16 -3.86
CA GLU A 187 -2.61 25.09 -2.42
C GLU A 187 -1.26 24.97 -1.69
N LEU A 188 -0.34 24.12 -2.16
CA LEU A 188 0.97 23.98 -1.54
C LEU A 188 1.83 25.25 -1.67
N TRP A 189 1.77 25.91 -2.83
CA TRP A 189 2.50 27.14 -3.06
C TRP A 189 2.00 28.26 -2.14
N GLU A 190 0.68 28.44 -2.04
CA GLU A 190 0.05 29.42 -1.17
C GLU A 190 0.33 29.12 0.32
N GLN A 191 0.10 27.87 0.76
CA GLN A 191 0.28 27.47 2.16
C GLN A 191 1.73 27.57 2.64
N THR A 192 2.70 27.54 1.72
CA THR A 192 4.13 27.71 2.06
C THR A 192 4.64 29.12 1.81
N ASP A 193 3.80 30.03 1.30
CA ASP A 193 4.20 31.37 0.85
C ASP A 193 5.36 31.30 -0.17
N GLY A 194 5.27 30.35 -1.10
CA GLY A 194 6.27 30.09 -2.14
C GLY A 194 7.62 29.55 -1.65
N ARG A 195 7.75 29.17 -0.38
CA ARG A 195 9.02 28.70 0.22
C ARG A 195 9.27 27.21 0.05
N ILE A 196 8.30 26.44 -0.45
CA ILE A 196 8.51 25.03 -0.75
C ILE A 196 9.75 24.85 -1.65
N SER A 197 10.65 23.98 -1.24
CA SER A 197 11.91 23.64 -1.93
C SER A 197 11.87 22.23 -2.49
N HIS A 198 11.19 21.32 -1.79
CA HIS A 198 11.08 19.91 -2.13
C HIS A 198 9.64 19.45 -1.96
N PHE A 199 9.11 18.76 -2.97
CA PHE A 199 7.81 18.10 -2.94
C PHE A 199 8.01 16.59 -3.06
N VAL A 200 7.40 15.83 -2.15
CA VAL A 200 7.50 14.37 -2.11
C VAL A 200 6.10 13.76 -2.23
N ALA A 201 5.92 12.80 -3.14
CA ALA A 201 4.67 12.07 -3.29
C ALA A 201 4.90 10.60 -3.66
N GLY A 202 4.04 9.73 -3.13
CA GLY A 202 3.95 8.35 -3.60
C GLY A 202 3.50 8.28 -5.06
N VAL A 203 4.10 7.40 -5.86
CA VAL A 203 3.75 7.22 -7.27
C VAL A 203 2.84 6.00 -7.43
N GLY A 204 1.61 6.18 -7.89
CA GLY A 204 0.67 5.09 -8.28
C GLY A 204 0.29 5.25 -9.75
N THR A 205 -0.89 5.80 -10.03
CA THR A 205 -1.25 6.28 -11.40
C THR A 205 -0.33 7.41 -11.91
N GLY A 206 0.44 8.03 -11.03
CA GLY A 206 1.37 9.12 -11.34
C GLY A 206 0.73 10.51 -11.49
N GLY A 207 -0.60 10.63 -11.46
CA GLY A 207 -1.28 11.91 -11.65
C GLY A 207 -0.95 12.96 -10.58
N THR A 208 -0.93 12.57 -9.30
CA THR A 208 -0.63 13.50 -8.19
C THR A 208 0.76 14.11 -8.27
N ILE A 209 1.79 13.29 -8.48
CA ILE A 209 3.17 13.78 -8.62
C ILE A 209 3.36 14.61 -9.90
N SER A 210 2.72 14.19 -11.00
CA SER A 210 2.84 14.88 -12.29
C SER A 210 2.17 16.25 -12.26
N GLY A 211 0.92 16.33 -11.83
CA GLY A 211 0.17 17.58 -11.77
C GLY A 211 0.77 18.58 -10.78
N THR A 212 0.95 18.15 -9.53
CA THR A 212 1.50 19.00 -8.47
C THR A 212 2.93 19.42 -8.81
N GLY A 213 3.77 18.46 -9.24
CA GLY A 213 5.17 18.72 -9.57
C GLY A 213 5.32 19.66 -10.77
N ARG A 214 4.50 19.51 -11.82
CA ARG A 214 4.53 20.42 -12.97
C ARG A 214 4.15 21.84 -12.56
N TYR A 215 3.08 22.02 -11.77
CA TYR A 215 2.71 23.35 -11.28
C TYR A 215 3.84 23.98 -10.46
N LEU A 216 4.41 23.23 -9.52
CA LEU A 216 5.48 23.73 -8.66
C LEU A 216 6.75 24.07 -9.44
N LYS A 217 7.08 23.30 -10.48
CA LYS A 217 8.19 23.63 -11.39
C LYS A 217 7.88 24.87 -12.22
N ASP A 218 6.67 25.01 -12.75
CA ASP A 218 6.27 26.17 -13.55
C ASP A 218 6.33 27.47 -12.73
N VAL A 219 5.75 27.48 -11.52
CA VAL A 219 5.68 28.69 -10.67
C VAL A 219 7.02 29.07 -10.03
N SER A 220 7.93 28.10 -9.89
CA SER A 220 9.25 28.30 -9.26
C SER A 220 10.40 28.43 -10.24
N ASP A 221 10.14 28.49 -11.55
CA ASP A 221 11.16 28.42 -12.61
C ASP A 221 12.08 27.19 -12.47
N GLY A 222 11.49 26.04 -12.11
CA GLY A 222 12.18 24.76 -11.95
C GLY A 222 13.03 24.62 -10.68
N LYS A 223 12.92 25.55 -9.72
CA LYS A 223 13.68 25.50 -8.46
C LYS A 223 13.20 24.38 -7.53
N VAL A 224 11.89 24.14 -7.47
CA VAL A 224 11.34 23.08 -6.61
C VAL A 224 11.75 21.71 -7.13
N LYS A 225 12.33 20.90 -6.25
CA LYS A 225 12.66 19.49 -6.51
C LYS A 225 11.47 18.59 -6.24
N VAL A 226 11.20 17.68 -7.17
CA VAL A 226 10.09 16.73 -7.09
C VAL A 226 10.65 15.33 -6.88
N ILE A 227 10.28 14.70 -5.77
CA ILE A 227 10.77 13.39 -5.35
C ILE A 227 9.60 12.39 -5.38
N GLY A 228 9.77 11.31 -6.14
CA GLY A 228 8.84 10.19 -6.10
C GLY A 228 9.22 9.19 -5.01
N ALA A 229 8.24 8.78 -4.21
CA ALA A 229 8.37 7.63 -3.33
C ALA A 229 7.70 6.42 -4.00
N ASP A 230 8.39 5.29 -4.03
CA ASP A 230 7.93 4.10 -4.75
C ASP A 230 8.24 2.82 -3.96
N PRO A 231 7.34 1.82 -3.93
CA PRO A 231 7.67 0.54 -3.31
C PRO A 231 8.77 -0.19 -4.09
N GLU A 232 9.65 -0.88 -3.35
CA GLU A 232 10.61 -1.79 -3.96
C GLU A 232 9.90 -2.82 -4.85
N GLY A 233 10.39 -2.96 -6.09
CA GLY A 233 9.86 -3.94 -7.05
C GLY A 233 8.94 -3.35 -8.10
N SER A 234 8.44 -2.12 -7.92
CA SER A 234 7.68 -1.40 -8.96
C SER A 234 8.59 -0.89 -10.09
N VAL A 235 8.00 -0.68 -11.28
CA VAL A 235 8.71 -0.15 -12.46
C VAL A 235 9.27 1.26 -12.27
N TYR A 236 8.69 2.09 -11.38
CA TYR A 236 9.19 3.45 -11.15
C TYR A 236 10.58 3.45 -10.48
N SER A 237 10.82 2.52 -9.56
CA SER A 237 12.11 2.27 -8.91
C SER A 237 13.05 1.34 -9.69
N GLY A 238 12.68 0.95 -10.92
CA GLY A 238 13.49 0.10 -11.80
C GLY A 238 13.27 -1.41 -11.58
N GLY A 239 12.23 -1.80 -10.83
CA GLY A 239 11.79 -3.18 -10.70
C GLY A 239 10.96 -3.66 -11.89
N SER A 240 10.49 -4.91 -11.83
CA SER A 240 9.68 -5.54 -12.88
C SER A 240 8.18 -5.59 -12.57
N GLY A 241 7.70 -4.84 -11.58
CA GLY A 241 6.31 -4.89 -11.12
C GLY A 241 6.02 -6.02 -10.13
N ARG A 242 7.04 -6.50 -9.40
CA ARG A 242 6.89 -7.64 -8.49
C ARG A 242 5.98 -7.29 -7.31
N PRO A 243 5.28 -8.27 -6.71
CA PRO A 243 4.33 -8.01 -5.64
C PRO A 243 4.99 -7.37 -4.40
N TYR A 244 4.28 -6.41 -3.81
CA TYR A 244 4.55 -5.80 -2.51
C TYR A 244 3.22 -5.63 -1.75
N LEU A 245 3.29 -5.35 -0.45
CA LEU A 245 2.11 -5.28 0.43
C LEU A 245 1.53 -3.87 0.57
N ILE A 246 2.32 -2.81 0.36
CA ILE A 246 1.81 -1.44 0.36
C ILE A 246 0.72 -1.28 -0.71
N GLU A 247 -0.40 -0.64 -0.35
CA GLU A 247 -1.53 -0.42 -1.25
C GLU A 247 -1.55 1.01 -1.82
N GLY A 248 -1.96 1.14 -3.09
CA GLY A 248 -2.28 2.43 -3.73
C GLY A 248 -1.10 3.18 -4.37
N VAL A 249 0.08 2.56 -4.41
CA VAL A 249 1.34 3.04 -5.02
C VAL A 249 2.07 1.88 -5.69
N GLY A 250 3.03 2.22 -6.56
CA GLY A 250 3.73 1.33 -7.47
C GLY A 250 2.82 0.78 -8.57
N GLU A 251 3.40 0.48 -9.72
CA GLU A 251 2.77 -0.21 -10.84
C GLU A 251 3.72 -1.24 -11.48
N ASP A 252 3.17 -2.13 -12.30
CA ASP A 252 3.85 -3.08 -13.19
C ASP A 252 3.89 -2.60 -14.66
N PHE A 253 3.21 -1.50 -14.97
CA PHE A 253 3.26 -0.79 -16.25
C PHE A 253 3.45 0.72 -16.05
N TRP A 254 3.59 1.47 -17.16
CA TRP A 254 3.71 2.94 -17.13
C TRP A 254 2.37 3.60 -17.49
N PRO A 255 1.62 4.15 -16.52
CA PRO A 255 0.40 4.91 -16.79
C PRO A 255 0.69 6.15 -17.64
N THR A 256 -0.22 6.50 -18.54
CA THR A 256 -0.05 7.70 -19.39
C THR A 256 -0.34 9.00 -18.64
N ALA A 257 -1.03 8.91 -17.49
CA ALA A 257 -1.18 10.01 -16.53
C ALA A 257 0.13 10.43 -15.83
N TYR A 258 1.20 9.62 -15.93
CA TYR A 258 2.50 9.93 -15.34
C TYR A 258 3.43 10.65 -16.34
N ASP A 259 3.86 11.87 -16.00
CA ASP A 259 4.93 12.58 -16.71
C ASP A 259 6.29 12.17 -16.17
N ARG A 260 7.01 11.32 -16.92
CA ARG A 260 8.33 10.79 -16.55
C ARG A 260 9.42 11.85 -16.40
N THR A 261 9.19 13.08 -16.86
CA THR A 261 10.15 14.18 -16.78
C THR A 261 9.99 15.03 -15.51
N VAL A 262 8.90 14.82 -14.75
CA VAL A 262 8.58 15.68 -13.61
C VAL A 262 9.47 15.40 -12.40
N ALA A 263 9.73 14.13 -12.09
CA ALA A 263 10.48 13.71 -10.92
C ALA A 263 11.99 13.90 -11.15
N ASP A 264 12.65 14.58 -10.21
CA ASP A 264 14.10 14.74 -10.19
C ASP A 264 14.79 13.48 -9.62
N GLU A 265 14.11 12.75 -8.74
CA GLU A 265 14.60 11.53 -8.08
C GLU A 265 13.42 10.61 -7.72
N ILE A 266 13.63 9.30 -7.80
CA ILE A 266 12.72 8.27 -7.29
C ILE A 266 13.44 7.50 -6.17
N VAL A 267 12.83 7.43 -5.00
CA VAL A 267 13.36 6.71 -3.83
C VAL A 267 12.53 5.45 -3.60
N ALA A 268 13.19 4.29 -3.75
CA ALA A 268 12.61 3.00 -3.43
C ALA A 268 12.53 2.77 -1.91
N VAL A 269 11.41 2.27 -1.42
CA VAL A 269 11.17 2.01 0.00
C VAL A 269 10.55 0.62 0.17
N SER A 270 11.06 -0.14 1.14
CA SER A 270 10.55 -1.47 1.46
C SER A 270 9.22 -1.40 2.23
N ASP A 271 8.43 -2.47 2.17
CA ASP A 271 7.19 -2.62 2.96
C ASP A 271 7.46 -2.43 4.46
N LYS A 272 8.55 -3.01 4.97
CA LYS A 272 8.94 -2.91 6.39
C LYS A 272 9.14 -1.46 6.80
N ASP A 273 9.98 -0.72 6.10
CA ASP A 273 10.29 0.68 6.44
C ASP A 273 9.03 1.54 6.38
N ALA A 274 8.20 1.34 5.34
CA ALA A 274 6.95 2.08 5.17
C ALA A 274 5.96 1.80 6.32
N PHE A 275 5.76 0.54 6.70
CA PHE A 275 4.80 0.16 7.74
C PHE A 275 5.30 0.54 9.13
N GLN A 276 6.59 0.40 9.41
CA GLN A 276 7.18 0.87 10.67
C GLN A 276 7.02 2.40 10.80
N MET A 277 7.33 3.16 9.75
CA MET A 277 7.10 4.62 9.74
C MET A 277 5.62 4.97 9.89
N THR A 278 4.72 4.23 9.22
CA THR A 278 3.26 4.44 9.35
C THR A 278 2.80 4.33 10.81
N ARG A 279 3.30 3.33 11.55
CA ARG A 279 2.99 3.17 12.97
C ARG A 279 3.63 4.26 13.82
N ARG A 280 4.83 4.71 13.49
CA ARG A 280 5.50 5.84 14.15
C ARG A 280 4.74 7.15 13.96
N LEU A 281 4.23 7.45 12.76
CA LEU A 281 3.38 8.62 12.51
C LEU A 281 2.14 8.63 13.42
N ALA A 282 1.51 7.48 13.64
CA ALA A 282 0.38 7.38 14.57
C ALA A 282 0.80 7.58 16.04
N LYS A 283 1.89 6.93 16.47
CA LYS A 283 2.36 6.96 17.88
C LYS A 283 3.04 8.27 18.28
N GLU A 284 3.80 8.86 17.37
CA GLU A 284 4.70 9.99 17.63
C GLU A 284 4.13 11.33 17.14
N GLU A 285 3.30 11.35 16.09
CA GLU A 285 2.77 12.59 15.50
C GLU A 285 1.24 12.71 15.64
N GLY A 286 0.55 11.67 16.11
CA GLY A 286 -0.91 11.63 16.16
C GLY A 286 -1.57 11.55 14.78
N LEU A 287 -0.83 11.13 13.75
CA LEU A 287 -1.28 11.02 12.37
C LEU A 287 -1.65 9.58 12.05
N LEU A 288 -2.95 9.25 12.11
CA LEU A 288 -3.45 7.93 11.74
C LEU A 288 -3.63 7.84 10.21
N VAL A 289 -2.61 7.35 9.51
CA VAL A 289 -2.48 7.36 8.04
C VAL A 289 -2.26 5.97 7.44
N GLY A 290 -2.37 5.83 6.11
CA GLY A 290 -2.12 4.57 5.40
C GLY A 290 -0.64 4.25 5.15
N GLY A 291 -0.37 3.05 4.61
CA GLY A 291 0.99 2.56 4.35
C GLY A 291 1.78 3.40 3.35
N SER A 292 1.11 3.91 2.30
CA SER A 292 1.74 4.81 1.30
C SER A 292 2.17 6.15 1.91
N CYS A 293 1.53 6.60 2.98
CA CYS A 293 1.92 7.78 3.74
C CYS A 293 3.26 7.54 4.47
N GLY A 294 3.42 6.40 5.15
CA GLY A 294 4.69 6.03 5.79
C GLY A 294 5.82 5.89 4.77
N MET A 295 5.54 5.29 3.61
CA MET A 295 6.48 5.19 2.49
C MET A 295 6.96 6.57 2.01
N ALA A 296 6.03 7.50 1.75
CA ALA A 296 6.36 8.85 1.32
C ALA A 296 7.16 9.61 2.38
N VAL A 297 6.88 9.39 3.67
CA VAL A 297 7.67 9.97 4.77
C VAL A 297 9.08 9.39 4.81
N VAL A 298 9.27 8.07 4.73
CA VAL A 298 10.61 7.46 4.67
C VAL A 298 11.43 8.02 3.52
N ALA A 299 10.86 8.07 2.31
CA ALA A 299 11.51 8.66 1.15
C ALA A 299 11.89 10.13 1.39
N GLY A 300 10.95 10.92 1.90
CA GLY A 300 11.18 12.32 2.23
C GLY A 300 12.30 12.51 3.25
N LEU A 301 12.34 11.73 4.33
CA LEU A 301 13.37 11.85 5.37
C LEU A 301 14.76 11.47 4.86
N ARG A 302 14.88 10.42 4.03
CA ARG A 302 16.16 10.07 3.37
C ARG A 302 16.67 11.21 2.47
N VAL A 303 15.77 11.95 1.83
CA VAL A 303 16.14 13.17 1.08
C VAL A 303 16.45 14.33 2.04
N ALA A 304 15.72 14.47 3.13
CA ALA A 304 15.87 15.56 4.08
C ALA A 304 17.20 15.54 4.85
N GLU A 305 17.86 14.38 4.96
CA GLU A 305 19.20 14.23 5.58
C GLU A 305 20.27 15.12 4.94
N ARG A 306 20.11 15.47 3.65
CA ARG A 306 21.03 16.33 2.89
C ARG A 306 20.54 17.78 2.74
N LEU A 307 19.46 18.16 3.41
CA LEU A 307 18.87 19.50 3.33
C LEU A 307 19.30 20.40 4.49
N GLY A 308 19.31 21.71 4.22
CA GLY A 308 19.67 22.75 5.18
C GLY A 308 18.47 23.33 5.95
N PRO A 309 18.73 24.24 6.90
CA PRO A 309 17.69 24.83 7.76
C PRO A 309 16.71 25.76 7.01
N ASP A 310 17.10 26.27 5.84
CA ASP A 310 16.28 27.16 5.01
C ASP A 310 15.36 26.38 4.05
N ASP A 311 15.56 25.06 3.92
CA ASP A 311 14.74 24.21 3.05
C ASP A 311 13.39 23.89 3.70
N VAL A 312 12.33 23.98 2.88
CA VAL A 312 10.98 23.53 3.24
C VAL A 312 10.61 22.34 2.36
N MET A 313 10.43 21.18 2.97
CA MET A 313 9.95 19.97 2.30
C MET A 313 8.46 19.78 2.60
N VAL A 314 7.66 19.46 1.57
CA VAL A 314 6.27 19.04 1.73
C VAL A 314 6.10 17.61 1.22
N ILE A 315 5.57 16.74 2.07
CA ILE A 315 5.29 15.33 1.78
C ILE A 315 3.77 15.13 1.72
N LEU A 316 3.25 14.59 0.63
CA LEU A 316 1.82 14.32 0.50
C LEU A 316 1.44 13.01 1.19
N LEU A 317 0.43 13.03 2.07
CA LEU A 317 -0.11 11.85 2.75
C LEU A 317 -1.48 11.49 2.14
N PRO A 318 -1.56 10.46 1.26
CA PRO A 318 -2.73 10.26 0.42
C PRO A 318 -4.04 9.92 1.14
N ASP A 319 -4.01 9.16 2.23
CA ASP A 319 -5.21 8.63 2.88
C ASP A 319 -5.07 8.36 4.40
N SER A 320 -6.20 8.03 5.02
CA SER A 320 -6.27 7.74 6.45
C SER A 320 -5.91 6.29 6.79
N GLY A 321 -5.52 6.05 8.05
CA GLY A 321 -5.22 4.72 8.57
C GLY A 321 -6.43 3.81 8.75
N ARG A 322 -7.66 4.33 8.57
CA ARG A 322 -8.91 3.58 8.82
C ARG A 322 -9.03 2.33 7.95
N GLY A 323 -8.55 2.39 6.71
CA GLY A 323 -8.57 1.25 5.78
C GLY A 323 -7.60 0.13 6.13
N TYR A 324 -6.76 0.32 7.16
CA TYR A 324 -5.60 -0.54 7.47
C TYR A 324 -5.58 -1.04 8.92
N LEU A 325 -6.68 -0.88 9.67
CA LEU A 325 -6.75 -1.23 11.09
C LEU A 325 -6.50 -2.73 11.36
N SER A 326 -7.02 -3.60 10.49
CA SER A 326 -6.81 -5.05 10.56
C SER A 326 -5.48 -5.51 9.93
N LYS A 327 -4.67 -4.58 9.42
CA LYS A 327 -3.38 -4.84 8.77
C LYS A 327 -2.24 -4.15 9.53
N ILE A 328 -1.76 -3.02 9.03
CA ILE A 328 -0.58 -2.28 9.53
C ILE A 328 -0.68 -1.94 11.02
N PHE A 329 -1.90 -1.71 11.53
CA PHE A 329 -2.13 -1.39 12.95
C PHE A 329 -2.44 -2.63 13.82
N ASN A 330 -2.53 -3.82 13.23
CA ASN A 330 -2.68 -5.09 13.93
C ASN A 330 -1.28 -5.71 14.16
N ASP A 331 -0.95 -6.00 15.42
CA ASP A 331 0.36 -6.58 15.79
C ASP A 331 0.55 -8.01 15.28
N GLU A 332 -0.51 -8.83 15.23
CA GLU A 332 -0.47 -10.19 14.67
C GLU A 332 -0.13 -10.10 13.19
N TRP A 333 -0.85 -9.27 12.42
CA TRP A 333 -0.56 -9.07 10.99
C TRP A 333 0.88 -8.58 10.75
N MET A 334 1.38 -7.65 11.57
CA MET A 334 2.77 -7.20 11.48
C MET A 334 3.77 -8.31 11.85
N ALA A 335 3.41 -9.20 12.78
CA ALA A 335 4.23 -10.33 13.17
C ALA A 335 4.27 -11.40 12.06
N ASP A 336 3.12 -11.74 11.47
CA ASP A 336 2.94 -12.73 10.39
C ASP A 336 3.86 -12.47 9.20
N TYR A 337 4.09 -11.20 8.88
CA TYR A 337 5.00 -10.80 7.80
C TYR A 337 6.42 -10.46 8.28
N GLY A 338 6.73 -10.61 9.57
CA GLY A 338 8.06 -10.34 10.12
C GLY A 338 8.46 -8.86 10.09
N PHE A 339 7.49 -7.95 10.23
CA PHE A 339 7.73 -6.49 10.25
C PHE A 339 7.95 -5.90 11.65
N LEU A 340 7.63 -6.66 12.70
CA LEU A 340 7.92 -6.24 14.08
C LEU A 340 9.42 -6.35 14.38
N GLU A 341 9.95 -5.34 15.07
CA GLU A 341 11.31 -5.38 15.60
C GLU A 341 11.42 -6.40 16.75
N GLU A 342 12.61 -6.97 16.93
CA GLU A 342 12.91 -7.94 17.99
C GLU A 342 12.78 -7.27 19.37
N GLY A 343 11.63 -7.45 20.01
CA GLY A 343 11.34 -6.92 21.34
C GLY A 343 10.53 -7.92 22.16
N GLY A 344 11.20 -8.77 22.95
CA GLY A 344 10.54 -9.70 23.86
C GLY A 344 11.51 -10.71 24.46
N THR A 345 11.11 -11.36 25.55
CA THR A 345 11.90 -12.42 26.21
C THR A 345 11.54 -13.83 25.73
N ALA A 346 10.50 -13.97 24.90
CA ALA A 346 10.08 -15.24 24.33
C ALA A 346 10.87 -15.56 23.06
N ALA A 347 11.24 -16.84 22.89
CA ALA A 347 11.89 -17.34 21.68
C ALA A 347 11.02 -17.07 20.44
N ARG A 348 11.64 -16.53 19.39
CA ARG A 348 10.97 -16.19 18.13
C ARG A 348 11.25 -17.21 17.03
N VAL A 349 10.37 -17.26 16.03
CA VAL A 349 10.53 -18.15 14.86
C VAL A 349 11.79 -17.83 14.06
N GLY A 350 12.17 -16.55 13.97
CA GLY A 350 13.42 -16.14 13.33
C GLY A 350 14.68 -16.78 13.95
N GLU A 351 14.68 -17.04 15.25
CA GLU A 351 15.80 -17.70 15.94
C GLU A 351 15.91 -19.19 15.57
N VAL A 352 14.77 -19.85 15.34
CA VAL A 352 14.73 -21.23 14.86
C VAL A 352 15.29 -21.30 13.43
N LEU A 353 14.92 -20.34 12.57
CA LEU A 353 15.43 -20.25 11.21
C LEU A 353 16.95 -20.01 11.20
N GLN A 354 17.45 -19.03 11.96
CA GLN A 354 18.89 -18.75 12.07
C GLN A 354 19.68 -19.94 12.61
N TYR A 355 19.10 -20.73 13.52
CA TYR A 355 19.74 -21.95 14.01
C TYR A 355 19.85 -23.03 12.92
N LYS A 356 18.88 -23.07 12.01
CA LYS A 356 18.89 -23.96 10.83
C LYS A 356 19.91 -23.52 9.79
N GLU A 357 20.25 -22.22 9.70
CA GLU A 357 21.20 -21.68 8.72
C GLU A 357 22.59 -22.35 8.85
N GLY A 358 22.75 -23.46 8.11
CA GLY A 358 23.99 -24.18 7.82
C GLY A 358 24.32 -24.12 6.33
N ALA A 359 24.81 -25.22 5.73
CA ALA A 359 25.23 -25.28 4.32
C ALA A 359 24.09 -25.22 3.27
N LEU A 360 22.87 -24.84 3.65
CA LEU A 360 21.70 -24.79 2.76
C LEU A 360 21.55 -23.40 2.12
N PRO A 361 21.05 -23.32 0.87
CA PRO A 361 20.60 -22.06 0.28
C PRO A 361 19.51 -21.39 1.14
N SER A 362 19.38 -20.07 1.03
CA SER A 362 18.38 -19.29 1.77
C SER A 362 16.94 -19.80 1.55
N LEU A 363 16.59 -20.22 0.33
CA LEU A 363 15.28 -20.84 0.07
C LEU A 363 15.41 -21.90 -1.01
N VAL A 364 15.34 -23.17 -0.62
CA VAL A 364 15.21 -24.29 -1.58
C VAL A 364 13.77 -24.31 -2.08
N HIS A 365 13.58 -24.12 -3.39
CA HIS A 365 12.27 -24.04 -4.05
C HIS A 365 12.33 -24.62 -5.47
N MET A 366 11.15 -24.83 -6.06
CA MET A 366 10.97 -25.28 -7.44
C MET A 366 9.98 -24.38 -8.20
N HIS A 367 9.85 -24.60 -9.49
CA HIS A 367 8.89 -23.96 -10.40
C HIS A 367 7.88 -24.98 -10.95
N PRO A 368 6.64 -24.54 -11.32
CA PRO A 368 5.56 -25.42 -11.75
C PRO A 368 5.90 -26.31 -12.97
N GLU A 369 6.75 -25.82 -13.86
CA GLU A 369 7.18 -26.47 -15.10
C GLU A 369 8.27 -27.53 -14.89
N GLU A 370 8.98 -27.49 -13.77
CA GLU A 370 9.99 -28.49 -13.42
C GLU A 370 9.32 -29.83 -13.11
N THR A 371 10.10 -30.90 -13.19
CA THR A 371 9.58 -32.27 -13.15
C THR A 371 9.60 -32.88 -11.75
N VAL A 372 8.75 -33.90 -11.57
CA VAL A 372 8.77 -34.75 -10.37
C VAL A 372 10.16 -35.37 -10.12
N GLY A 373 10.88 -35.76 -11.18
CA GLY A 373 12.23 -36.31 -11.08
C GLY A 373 13.23 -35.30 -10.53
N GLU A 374 13.26 -34.08 -11.08
CA GLU A 374 14.12 -32.99 -10.60
C GLU A 374 13.81 -32.64 -9.14
N ALA A 375 12.52 -32.60 -8.78
CA ALA A 375 12.12 -32.36 -7.40
C ALA A 375 12.70 -33.39 -6.42
N ILE A 376 12.72 -34.68 -6.78
CA ILE A 376 13.31 -35.72 -5.93
C ILE A 376 14.82 -35.51 -5.78
N GLU A 377 15.51 -35.09 -6.83
CA GLU A 377 16.94 -34.79 -6.78
C GLU A 377 17.24 -33.64 -5.81
N VAL A 378 16.44 -32.57 -5.89
CA VAL A 378 16.56 -31.39 -5.01
C VAL A 378 16.24 -31.75 -3.54
N LEU A 379 15.15 -32.48 -3.27
CA LEU A 379 14.82 -32.95 -1.91
C LEU A 379 15.99 -33.75 -1.30
N ARG A 380 16.60 -34.63 -2.10
CA ARG A 380 17.73 -35.46 -1.67
C ARG A 380 19.02 -34.66 -1.49
N GLU A 381 19.34 -33.76 -2.42
CA GLU A 381 20.55 -32.93 -2.38
C GLU A 381 20.57 -32.05 -1.13
N TYR A 382 19.45 -31.39 -0.84
CA TYR A 382 19.33 -30.48 0.29
C TYR A 382 18.83 -31.15 1.57
N GLY A 383 18.51 -32.45 1.53
CA GLY A 383 18.05 -33.20 2.70
C GLY A 383 16.77 -32.63 3.33
N VAL A 384 15.85 -32.13 2.50
CA VAL A 384 14.57 -31.57 2.94
C VAL A 384 13.41 -32.46 2.50
N SER A 385 12.36 -32.53 3.30
CA SER A 385 11.15 -33.31 3.00
C SER A 385 10.01 -32.47 2.40
N GLN A 386 10.17 -31.16 2.36
CA GLN A 386 9.22 -30.21 1.78
C GLN A 386 9.97 -29.06 1.14
N MET A 387 9.42 -28.53 0.04
CA MET A 387 9.92 -27.31 -0.58
C MET A 387 8.77 -26.52 -1.23
N PRO A 388 8.80 -25.17 -1.21
CA PRO A 388 7.80 -24.36 -1.89
C PRO A 388 7.92 -24.45 -3.41
N ILE A 389 6.79 -24.30 -4.10
CA ILE A 389 6.74 -24.05 -5.54
C ILE A 389 6.39 -22.58 -5.76
N VAL A 390 7.20 -21.89 -6.56
CA VAL A 390 7.06 -20.45 -6.82
C VAL A 390 6.78 -20.21 -8.30
N LYS A 391 6.04 -19.13 -8.62
CA LYS A 391 5.68 -18.79 -10.02
C LYS A 391 6.92 -18.76 -10.95
N PRO A 392 6.75 -19.08 -12.24
CA PRO A 392 7.80 -18.93 -13.23
C PRO A 392 8.37 -17.50 -13.22
N GLY A 393 9.70 -17.37 -13.20
CA GLY A 393 10.38 -16.07 -13.14
C GLY A 393 10.47 -15.42 -11.75
N ALA A 394 9.87 -16.01 -10.71
CA ALA A 394 10.18 -15.65 -9.32
C ALA A 394 11.57 -16.19 -8.93
N GLY A 395 12.22 -15.60 -7.91
CA GLY A 395 13.47 -16.15 -7.37
C GLY A 395 14.74 -15.32 -7.58
N HIS A 396 14.67 -14.13 -8.19
CA HIS A 396 15.82 -13.22 -8.24
C HIS A 396 15.42 -11.74 -8.01
N PRO A 397 16.06 -11.01 -7.06
CA PRO A 397 17.03 -11.48 -6.07
C PRO A 397 16.39 -12.24 -4.88
N ASP A 398 15.09 -12.05 -4.64
CA ASP A 398 14.32 -12.72 -3.58
C ASP A 398 13.06 -13.36 -4.16
N VAL A 399 12.35 -14.20 -3.40
CA VAL A 399 10.96 -14.61 -3.66
C VAL A 399 10.02 -13.73 -2.82
N MET A 400 8.83 -13.39 -3.34
CA MET A 400 7.78 -12.70 -2.58
C MET A 400 6.73 -13.70 -2.07
N ALA A 401 6.11 -13.44 -0.91
CA ALA A 401 5.13 -14.35 -0.32
C ALA A 401 3.96 -14.67 -1.28
N ALA A 402 3.52 -13.70 -2.08
CA ALA A 402 2.45 -13.85 -3.07
C ALA A 402 2.86 -14.65 -4.33
N GLU A 403 4.14 -14.97 -4.49
CA GLU A 403 4.64 -15.78 -5.61
C GLU A 403 4.73 -17.27 -5.26
N VAL A 404 4.51 -17.65 -4.00
CA VAL A 404 4.43 -19.06 -3.57
C VAL A 404 3.05 -19.60 -3.96
N VAL A 405 3.02 -20.55 -4.89
CA VAL A 405 1.77 -21.08 -5.49
C VAL A 405 1.45 -22.51 -5.06
N GLY A 406 2.42 -23.22 -4.51
CA GLY A 406 2.24 -24.60 -4.07
C GLY A 406 3.39 -25.10 -3.23
N SER A 407 3.43 -26.40 -3.04
CA SER A 407 4.54 -27.08 -2.39
C SER A 407 4.75 -28.49 -2.93
N VAL A 408 5.97 -28.97 -2.81
CA VAL A 408 6.30 -30.39 -2.92
C VAL A 408 6.42 -30.94 -1.50
N VAL A 409 5.70 -32.02 -1.21
CA VAL A 409 5.77 -32.74 0.06
C VAL A 409 6.18 -34.18 -0.23
N GLU A 410 7.29 -34.63 0.33
CA GLU A 410 7.90 -35.94 0.07
C GLU A 410 6.89 -37.09 0.23
N ARG A 411 6.08 -37.04 1.29
CA ARG A 411 5.06 -38.07 1.57
C ARG A 411 4.01 -38.17 0.45
N GLU A 412 3.50 -37.03 -0.02
CA GLU A 412 2.46 -36.97 -1.04
C GLU A 412 3.02 -37.39 -2.41
N LEU A 413 4.26 -36.99 -2.71
CA LEU A 413 4.96 -37.39 -3.92
C LEU A 413 5.24 -38.90 -3.95
N LEU A 414 5.67 -39.46 -2.81
CA LEU A 414 5.89 -40.89 -2.66
C LEU A 414 4.59 -41.67 -2.87
N ASP A 415 3.49 -41.24 -2.27
CA ASP A 415 2.18 -41.88 -2.46
C ASP A 415 1.71 -41.79 -3.92
N ALA A 416 1.87 -40.63 -4.57
CA ALA A 416 1.52 -40.43 -5.97
C ALA A 416 2.32 -41.34 -6.92
N LEU A 417 3.62 -41.49 -6.69
CA LEU A 417 4.47 -42.39 -7.47
C LEU A 417 4.15 -43.87 -7.21
N PHE A 418 3.96 -44.24 -5.94
CA PHE A 418 3.64 -45.62 -5.55
C PHE A 418 2.29 -46.08 -6.12
N THR A 419 1.30 -45.19 -6.11
CA THR A 419 -0.05 -45.44 -6.66
C THR A 419 -0.14 -45.22 -8.18
N GLN A 420 1.00 -44.94 -8.85
CA GLN A 420 1.08 -44.67 -10.30
C GLN A 420 0.21 -43.50 -10.76
N ARG A 421 -0.07 -42.55 -9.87
CA ARG A 421 -0.77 -41.29 -10.18
C ARG A 421 0.16 -40.23 -10.74
N ALA A 422 1.48 -40.37 -10.53
CA ALA A 422 2.52 -39.50 -11.07
C ALA A 422 3.62 -40.30 -11.78
N SER A 423 4.29 -39.67 -12.75
CA SER A 423 5.52 -40.12 -13.40
C SER A 423 6.68 -39.16 -13.13
N LEU A 424 7.92 -39.63 -13.19
CA LEU A 424 9.12 -38.79 -13.00
C LEU A 424 9.24 -37.66 -14.03
N SER A 425 8.68 -37.84 -15.23
CA SER A 425 8.66 -36.84 -16.29
C SER A 425 7.50 -35.85 -16.20
N ASP A 426 6.59 -36.02 -15.25
CA ASP A 426 5.44 -35.13 -15.13
C ASP A 426 5.87 -33.77 -14.57
N PRO A 427 5.28 -32.67 -15.07
CA PRO A 427 5.48 -31.35 -14.48
C PRO A 427 4.84 -31.26 -13.09
N LEU A 428 5.46 -30.50 -12.20
CA LEU A 428 5.04 -30.35 -10.81
C LEU A 428 3.66 -29.72 -10.66
N GLU A 429 3.25 -28.84 -11.55
CA GLU A 429 1.92 -28.19 -11.51
C GLU A 429 0.75 -29.18 -11.43
N LYS A 430 0.94 -30.41 -11.92
CA LYS A 430 -0.10 -31.47 -11.91
C LYS A 430 -0.20 -32.21 -10.58
N HIS A 431 0.87 -32.16 -9.77
CA HIS A 431 1.05 -32.99 -8.58
C HIS A 431 1.39 -32.17 -7.33
N MET A 432 1.47 -30.85 -7.45
CA MET A 432 1.78 -29.97 -6.33
C MET A 432 0.70 -30.00 -5.26
N CYS A 433 1.14 -29.92 -4.01
CA CYS A 433 0.27 -29.69 -2.86
C CYS A 433 -0.07 -28.19 -2.75
N PRO A 434 -1.09 -27.83 -1.94
CA PRO A 434 -1.30 -26.44 -1.55
C PRO A 434 -0.02 -25.80 -0.98
N PRO A 435 0.12 -24.47 -1.04
CA PRO A 435 1.23 -23.76 -0.40
C PRO A 435 1.41 -24.18 1.06
N LEU A 436 2.67 -24.29 1.50
CA LEU A 436 2.98 -24.49 2.91
C LEU A 436 2.42 -23.31 3.73
N PRO A 437 1.98 -23.53 4.97
CA PRO A 437 1.59 -22.45 5.85
C PRO A 437 2.78 -21.49 6.04
N GLN A 438 2.46 -20.21 6.20
CA GLN A 438 3.44 -19.15 6.40
C GLN A 438 3.42 -18.71 7.85
N VAL A 439 4.58 -18.36 8.37
CA VAL A 439 4.78 -17.83 9.72
C VAL A 439 5.83 -16.72 9.63
N GLY A 440 5.63 -15.62 10.32
CA GLY A 440 6.57 -14.53 10.34
C GLY A 440 7.71 -14.77 11.32
N SER A 441 8.90 -14.27 10.98
CA SER A 441 10.08 -14.37 11.83
C SER A 441 9.91 -13.70 13.19
N GLY A 442 9.01 -12.72 13.24
CA GLY A 442 8.63 -12.00 14.45
C GLY A 442 7.61 -12.74 15.31
N GLU A 443 7.02 -13.85 14.88
CA GLU A 443 6.07 -14.61 15.72
C GLU A 443 6.78 -15.39 16.84
N PRO A 444 6.10 -15.64 17.98
CA PRO A 444 6.63 -16.52 19.01
C PRO A 444 6.66 -17.99 18.55
N VAL A 445 7.58 -18.77 19.10
CA VAL A 445 7.70 -20.22 18.79
C VAL A 445 6.42 -21.01 19.09
N SER A 446 5.55 -20.54 19.98
CA SER A 446 4.23 -21.15 20.23
C SER A 446 3.34 -21.18 18.98
N ASP A 447 3.43 -20.15 18.15
CA ASP A 447 2.55 -19.98 16.99
C ASP A 447 3.04 -20.88 15.85
N LEU A 448 4.37 -20.97 15.68
CA LEU A 448 4.99 -22.01 14.87
C LEU A 448 4.59 -23.42 15.33
N MET A 449 4.55 -23.68 16.64
CA MET A 449 4.11 -24.98 17.16
C MET A 449 2.67 -25.29 16.77
N ALA A 450 1.76 -24.33 16.89
CA ALA A 450 0.36 -24.47 16.48
C ALA A 450 0.21 -24.73 14.98
N VAL A 451 0.97 -24.02 14.14
CA VAL A 451 1.03 -24.28 12.68
C VAL A 451 1.51 -25.70 12.40
N LEU A 452 2.57 -26.14 13.09
CA LEU A 452 3.15 -27.47 12.94
C LEU A 452 2.31 -28.59 13.57
N GLU A 453 1.17 -28.31 14.22
CA GLU A 453 0.22 -29.37 14.61
C GLU A 453 -0.41 -30.01 13.38
N ASN A 454 -0.74 -29.19 12.37
CA ASN A 454 -1.49 -29.61 11.18
C ASN A 454 -0.64 -29.65 9.91
N ALA A 455 0.60 -29.14 9.95
CA ALA A 455 1.55 -29.17 8.84
C ALA A 455 2.91 -29.73 9.27
N ASP A 456 3.63 -30.33 8.32
CA ASP A 456 4.95 -30.92 8.58
C ASP A 456 6.09 -29.87 8.54
N ALA A 457 5.84 -28.73 7.87
CA ALA A 457 6.74 -27.59 7.77
C ALA A 457 5.98 -26.28 7.51
N ALA A 458 6.64 -25.14 7.78
CA ALA A 458 6.14 -23.81 7.53
C ALA A 458 7.21 -22.93 6.85
N ILE A 459 6.79 -22.03 5.97
CA ILE A 459 7.65 -21.01 5.36
C ILE A 459 7.81 -19.86 6.34
N VAL A 460 9.05 -19.46 6.61
CA VAL A 460 9.34 -18.30 7.45
C VAL A 460 9.43 -17.04 6.58
N LEU A 461 8.60 -16.05 6.88
CA LEU A 461 8.63 -14.72 6.28
C LEU A 461 9.52 -13.80 7.10
N VAL A 462 10.48 -13.13 6.45
CA VAL A 462 11.30 -12.07 7.04
C VAL A 462 11.10 -10.85 6.16
N GLU A 463 10.52 -9.78 6.73
CA GLU A 463 10.18 -8.55 5.99
C GLU A 463 9.27 -8.81 4.77
N GLY A 464 8.29 -9.70 4.94
CA GLY A 464 7.32 -10.09 3.90
C GLY A 464 7.86 -11.06 2.85
N LYS A 465 9.14 -11.46 2.94
CA LYS A 465 9.82 -12.33 1.97
C LYS A 465 10.04 -13.73 2.56
N PRO A 466 9.70 -14.82 1.84
CA PRO A 466 10.12 -16.17 2.19
C PRO A 466 11.65 -16.27 2.28
N LYS A 467 12.18 -16.55 3.48
CA LYS A 467 13.62 -16.70 3.73
C LYS A 467 14.04 -18.10 4.17
N GLY A 468 13.09 -19.03 4.26
CA GLY A 468 13.40 -20.43 4.51
C GLY A 468 12.17 -21.21 4.93
N VAL A 469 12.37 -22.50 5.15
CA VAL A 469 11.34 -23.43 5.63
C VAL A 469 11.80 -24.01 6.95
N VAL A 470 10.94 -24.02 7.96
CA VAL A 470 11.20 -24.67 9.26
C VAL A 470 10.27 -25.86 9.44
N SER A 471 10.83 -26.97 9.90
CA SER A 471 10.12 -28.22 10.17
C SER A 471 10.04 -28.51 11.67
N ARG A 472 9.29 -29.54 12.05
CA ARG A 472 9.29 -30.06 13.43
C ARG A 472 10.69 -30.48 13.89
N GLN A 473 11.53 -31.01 12.99
CA GLN A 473 12.90 -31.40 13.33
C GLN A 473 13.76 -30.19 13.67
N ASP A 474 13.62 -29.10 12.90
CA ASP A 474 14.35 -27.85 13.14
C ASP A 474 13.96 -27.26 14.51
N LEU A 475 12.67 -27.24 14.83
CA LEU A 475 12.16 -26.77 16.12
C LEU A 475 12.65 -27.64 17.29
N LEU A 476 12.62 -28.96 17.15
CA LEU A 476 13.15 -29.88 18.17
C LEU A 476 14.66 -29.67 18.39
N ALA A 477 15.43 -29.49 17.31
CA ALA A 477 16.86 -29.24 17.40
C ALA A 477 17.16 -27.91 18.10
N TYR A 478 16.39 -26.86 17.81
CA TYR A 478 16.47 -25.59 18.50
C TYR A 478 16.12 -25.71 20.00
N LEU A 479 15.03 -26.40 20.36
CA LEU A 479 14.62 -26.59 21.77
C LEU A 479 15.60 -27.45 22.57
N ALA A 480 16.23 -28.45 21.95
CA ALA A 480 17.25 -29.28 22.59
C ALA A 480 18.46 -28.46 23.10
N ARG A 481 18.76 -27.32 22.46
CA ARG A 481 19.78 -26.36 22.92
C ARG A 481 19.41 -25.71 24.26
N GLY A 482 18.13 -25.39 24.47
CA GLY A 482 17.64 -24.74 25.68
C GLY A 482 17.75 -25.62 26.93
N VAL A 483 17.76 -26.95 26.76
CA VAL A 483 17.90 -27.94 27.84
C VAL A 483 19.38 -28.20 28.19
N ALA A 484 20.32 -27.79 27.34
CA ALA A 484 21.76 -28.02 27.50
C ALA A 484 22.51 -26.83 28.14
N LYS A 485 21.81 -25.83 28.68
CA LYS A 485 22.38 -24.70 29.43
C LYS A 485 22.13 -24.81 30.93
#